data_AF-A0A7X7FMC1-F1
#
_entry.id   AF-A0A7X7FMC1-F1
#
_cell.length_a   1.000
_cell.length_b   1.000
_cell.length_c   1.000
_cell.angle_alpha   90.00
_cell.angle_beta   90.00
_cell.angle_gamma   90.00
#
_symmetry.space_group_name_H-M   'P 1'
#
loop_
_entity.id
_entity.type
_entity.pdbx_description
1 polymer ?
#
loop_
_entity_poly.entity_id
_entity_poly.type
_entity_poly.pdbx_seq_one_letter_code
_entity_poly.pdbx_strand_id
1 'polypeptide(L)'
;MIGQIRCFIPANRRGTIQTDAGHCVAFHLPEGYPNLQGGDIVEFDLPPNQAVPVGRLVLRRRWADRLNTDFRPLVNQFYATIQIRY
;
A
#
# COMPACT_ATOMS: atom_id res chain seq x y z
N MET A 1 -7.69 -11.66 -2.09
CA MET A 1 -7.71 -10.52 -3.05
C MET A 1 -6.43 -9.74 -2.92
N ILE A 2 -5.95 -9.08 -3.98
CA ILE A 2 -4.79 -8.19 -3.94
C ILE A 2 -5.26 -6.74 -4.08
N GLY A 3 -4.57 -5.82 -3.40
CA GLY A 3 -4.81 -4.40 -3.54
C GLY A 3 -3.65 -3.56 -3.03
N GLN A 4 -3.74 -2.25 -3.28
CA GLN A 4 -2.76 -1.26 -2.86
C GLN A 4 -3.29 -0.45 -1.69
N ILE A 5 -2.47 -0.25 -0.65
CA ILE A 5 -2.80 0.66 0.45
C ILE A 5 -2.89 2.09 -0.09
N ARG A 6 -4.04 2.72 0.07
CA ARG A 6 -4.25 4.12 -0.30
C ARG A 6 -3.83 5.06 0.83
N CYS A 7 -4.25 4.73 2.04
CA CYS A 7 -3.86 5.42 3.25
C CYS A 7 -3.83 4.48 4.45
N PHE A 8 -2.97 4.78 5.41
CA PHE A 8 -2.90 4.13 6.70
C PHE A 8 -2.66 5.18 7.78
N ILE A 9 -3.45 5.13 8.85
CA ILE A 9 -3.39 6.03 10.00
C ILE A 9 -2.81 5.23 11.18
N PRO A 10 -1.52 5.41 11.52
CA PRO A 10 -0.88 4.61 12.56
C PRO A 10 -1.53 4.77 13.94
N ALA A 11 -2.04 5.97 14.26
CA ALA A 11 -2.59 6.29 15.57
C ALA A 11 -3.78 5.41 15.98
N ASN A 12 -4.61 4.98 15.02
CA ASN A 12 -5.77 4.12 15.27
C ASN A 12 -5.70 2.80 14.49
N ARG A 13 -4.57 2.52 13.83
CA ARG A 13 -4.31 1.34 13.00
C ARG A 13 -5.42 1.06 11.98
N ARG A 14 -5.99 2.11 11.38
CA ARG A 14 -7.00 1.99 10.32
C ARG A 14 -6.46 2.50 8.99
N GLY A 15 -7.03 2.02 7.90
CA GLY A 15 -6.66 2.47 6.58
C GLY A 15 -7.67 2.07 5.53
N THR A 16 -7.32 2.37 4.27
CA THR A 16 -8.08 1.92 3.10
C THR A 16 -7.17 1.24 2.08
N ILE A 17 -7.69 0.17 1.47
CA ILE A 17 -7.07 -0.56 0.38
C ILE A 17 -7.86 -0.23 -0.88
N GLN A 18 -7.17 0.17 -1.94
CA GLN A 18 -7.72 0.23 -3.29
C GLN A 18 -7.49 -1.12 -3.98
N THR A 19 -8.58 -1.77 -4.37
CA THR A 19 -8.56 -3.03 -5.11
C THR A 19 -8.29 -2.80 -6.60
N ASP A 20 -7.84 -3.83 -7.30
CA ASP A 20 -7.62 -3.76 -8.76
C ASP A 20 -8.91 -3.45 -9.53
N ALA A 21 -10.08 -3.78 -8.97
CA ALA A 21 -11.39 -3.44 -9.51
C ALA A 21 -11.77 -1.95 -9.27
N GLY A 22 -10.89 -1.14 -8.67
CA GLY A 22 -11.12 0.28 -8.39
C GLY A 22 -11.89 0.56 -7.10
N HIS A 23 -12.42 -0.44 -6.41
CA HIS A 23 -13.12 -0.27 -5.14
C HIS A 23 -12.17 0.04 -3.99
N CYS A 24 -12.61 0.87 -3.04
CA CYS A 24 -11.89 1.14 -1.79
C CYS A 24 -12.52 0.36 -0.64
N VAL A 25 -11.70 -0.39 0.09
CA VAL A 25 -12.10 -1.24 1.22
C VAL A 25 -11.43 -0.71 2.48
N ALA A 26 -12.20 -0.44 3.54
CA ALA A 26 -11.66 -0.02 4.82
C ALA A 26 -11.11 -1.22 5.59
N PHE A 27 -10.02 -1.05 6.33
CA PHE A 27 -9.46 -2.13 7.17
C PHE A 27 -8.99 -1.62 8.52
N HIS A 28 -8.87 -2.54 9.47
CA HIS A 28 -8.21 -2.34 10.74
C HIS A 28 -7.07 -3.36 10.89
N LEU A 29 -5.89 -2.89 11.27
CA LEU A 29 -4.71 -3.73 11.40
C LEU A 29 -4.49 -4.11 12.87
N PRO A 30 -4.53 -5.41 13.24
CA PRO A 30 -4.31 -5.85 14.62
C PRO A 30 -2.95 -5.40 15.17
N GLU A 31 -2.82 -5.35 16.49
CA GLU A 31 -1.54 -5.10 17.14
C GLU A 31 -0.50 -6.20 16.80
N GLY A 32 0.78 -5.85 16.86
CA GLY A 32 1.89 -6.76 16.48
C GLY A 32 2.21 -6.80 14.98
N TYR A 33 1.33 -6.30 14.12
CA TYR A 33 1.64 -6.15 12.68
C TYR A 33 2.48 -4.88 12.43
N PRO A 34 3.42 -4.91 11.46
CA PRO A 34 4.19 -3.73 11.09
C PRO A 34 3.30 -2.65 10.49
N ASN A 35 3.69 -1.39 10.66
CA ASN A 35 2.98 -0.28 10.03
C ASN A 35 3.03 -0.40 8.50
N LEU A 36 1.91 -0.07 7.87
CA LEU A 36 1.75 -0.02 6.43
C LEU A 36 1.90 1.41 5.93
N GLN A 37 2.26 1.58 4.66
CA GLN A 37 2.37 2.88 4.02
C GLN A 37 1.56 2.94 2.73
N GLY A 38 1.17 4.16 2.34
CA GLY A 38 0.54 4.39 1.04
C GLY A 38 1.41 3.84 -0.09
N GLY A 39 0.81 3.07 -0.99
CA GLY A 39 1.51 2.39 -2.07
C GLY A 39 1.92 0.95 -1.78
N ASP A 40 1.88 0.49 -0.53
CA ASP A 40 2.18 -0.91 -0.19
C ASP A 40 1.17 -1.85 -0.88
N ILE A 41 1.66 -2.97 -1.40
CA ILE A 41 0.80 -4.02 -2.00
C ILE A 41 0.52 -5.07 -0.94
N VAL A 42 -0.77 -5.33 -0.73
CA VAL A 42 -1.24 -6.27 0.28
C VAL A 42 -2.16 -7.30 -0.34
N GLU A 43 -2.14 -8.50 0.23
CA GLU A 43 -3.12 -9.53 -0.01
C GLU A 43 -4.00 -9.69 1.22
N PHE A 44 -5.32 -9.75 1.01
CA PHE A 44 -6.29 -9.81 2.08
C PHE A 44 -7.52 -10.64 1.68
N ASP A 45 -8.18 -11.18 2.69
CA ASP A 45 -9.45 -11.90 2.53
C ASP A 45 -10.62 -10.96 2.80
N LEU A 46 -11.52 -10.84 1.83
CA LEU A 46 -12.76 -10.07 1.95
C LEU A 46 -13.95 -11.01 1.70
N PRO A 47 -14.61 -11.49 2.76
CA PRO A 47 -15.78 -12.34 2.62
C PRO A 47 -16.91 -11.63 1.86
N PRO A 48 -17.74 -12.37 1.10
CA PRO A 48 -18.92 -11.80 0.47
C PRO A 48 -19.85 -11.17 1.52
N ASN A 49 -20.42 -10.01 1.21
CA ASN A 49 -21.25 -9.15 2.08
C ASN A 49 -20.53 -8.48 3.26
N GLN A 50 -19.19 -8.38 3.24
CA GLN A 50 -18.45 -7.58 4.24
C GLN A 50 -17.79 -6.35 3.62
N ALA A 51 -17.83 -5.24 4.35
CA ALA A 51 -17.20 -3.97 3.97
C ALA A 51 -15.77 -3.82 4.53
N VAL A 52 -15.34 -4.74 5.39
CA VAL A 52 -14.06 -4.73 6.09
C VAL A 52 -13.45 -6.12 5.96
N PRO A 53 -12.16 -6.26 5.60
CA PRO A 53 -11.52 -7.55 5.52
C PRO A 53 -11.43 -8.14 6.92
N VAL A 54 -11.80 -9.41 7.04
CA VAL A 54 -11.77 -10.16 8.30
C VAL A 54 -10.65 -11.17 8.22
N GLY A 55 -9.72 -11.09 9.17
CA GLY A 55 -8.60 -12.02 9.28
C GLY A 55 -7.31 -11.53 8.63
N ARG A 56 -6.81 -12.26 7.64
CA ARG A 56 -5.43 -12.18 7.16
C ARG A 56 -5.22 -10.98 6.25
N LEU A 57 -4.27 -10.12 6.62
CA LEU A 57 -3.72 -9.08 5.75
C LEU A 57 -2.19 -9.27 5.69
N VAL A 58 -1.68 -9.59 4.50
CA VAL A 58 -0.26 -9.85 4.28
C VAL A 58 0.33 -8.77 3.40
N LEU A 59 1.39 -8.14 3.88
CA LEU A 59 2.24 -7.31 3.05
C LEU A 59 2.96 -8.18 2.02
N ARG A 60 2.64 -8.01 0.74
CA ARG A 60 3.31 -8.70 -0.36
C ARG A 60 4.52 -7.93 -0.86
N ARG A 61 4.44 -6.59 -0.89
CA ARG A 61 5.53 -5.75 -1.38
C ARG A 61 5.44 -4.33 -0.81
N ARG A 62 6.59 -3.76 -0.44
CA ARG A 62 6.65 -2.35 -0.06
C ARG A 62 6.60 -1.45 -1.28
N TRP A 63 5.99 -0.28 -1.14
CA TRP A 63 6.02 0.76 -2.18
C TRP A 63 7.46 1.15 -2.55
N ALA A 64 8.34 1.23 -1.55
CA ALA A 64 9.75 1.60 -1.74
C ALA A 64 10.50 0.55 -2.58
N ASP A 65 10.25 -0.74 -2.33
CA ASP A 65 10.85 -1.81 -3.14
C ASP A 65 10.40 -1.69 -4.60
N ARG A 66 9.10 -1.45 -4.81
CA ARG A 66 8.51 -1.25 -6.15
C ARG A 66 9.16 -0.06 -6.86
N LEU A 67 9.37 1.06 -6.17
CA LEU A 67 10.07 2.21 -6.75
C LEU A 67 11.51 1.88 -7.13
N ASN A 68 12.23 1.18 -6.26
CA ASN A 68 13.64 0.87 -6.44
C ASN A 68 13.92 -0.18 -7.53
N THR A 69 12.95 -1.02 -7.86
CA THR A 69 13.14 -2.07 -8.89
C THR A 69 12.42 -1.73 -10.19
N ASP A 70 11.19 -1.22 -10.13
CA ASP A 70 10.32 -1.12 -11.31
C ASP A 70 10.36 0.30 -11.89
N PHE A 71 10.60 1.31 -11.05
CA PHE A 71 10.59 2.72 -11.43
C PHE A 71 11.95 3.40 -11.31
N ARG A 72 13.02 2.63 -11.09
CA ARG A 72 14.39 3.17 -10.93
C ARG A 72 14.83 4.08 -12.08
N PRO A 73 14.52 3.78 -13.37
CA PRO A 73 14.84 4.71 -14.46
C PRO A 73 14.17 6.08 -14.31
N LEU A 74 12.89 6.10 -13.90
CA LEU A 74 12.13 7.34 -13.64
C LEU A 74 12.69 8.09 -12.42
N VAL A 75 13.03 7.37 -11.35
CA VAL A 75 13.68 7.95 -10.17
C VAL A 75 15.00 8.62 -10.56
N ASN A 76 15.84 7.94 -11.33
CA ASN A 76 17.11 8.49 -11.82
C ASN A 76 16.90 9.74 -12.69
N GLN A 77 15.90 9.71 -13.58
CA GLN A 77 15.57 10.86 -14.43
C GLN A 77 15.12 12.07 -13.61
N PHE A 78 14.31 11.85 -12.57
CA PHE A 78 13.89 12.89 -11.64
C PHE A 78 15.09 13.51 -10.90
N TYR A 79 15.97 12.68 -10.33
CA TYR A 79 17.18 13.14 -9.67
C TYR A 79 18.08 13.96 -10.61
N ALA A 80 18.30 13.50 -11.85
CA ALA A 80 19.09 14.23 -12.83
C ALA A 80 18.47 15.60 -13.17
N THR A 81 17.13 15.66 -13.28
CA THR A 81 16.40 16.90 -13.56
C THR A 81 16.50 17.91 -12.41
N ILE A 82 16.50 17.44 -11.15
CA ILE A 82 16.70 18.30 -9.98
C ILE A 82 18.15 18.76 -9.86
N GLN A 83 19.12 17.88 -10.10
CA GLN A 83 20.54 18.22 -9.99
C GLN A 83 21.01 19.25 -11.00
N ILE A 84 20.38 19.34 -12.19
CA ILE A 84 20.70 20.40 -13.18
C ILE A 84 20.23 21.79 -12.71
N ARG A 85 19.35 21.87 -11.71
CA ARG A 85 18.77 23.14 -11.23
C ARG A 85 19.46 23.73 -9.99
N TYR A 86 20.59 23.19 -9.55
CA TYR A 86 21.41 23.72 -8.45
C TYR A 86 22.82 24.08 -8.91
#